data_AF-A0A9D6HDU2-F1
#
_entry.id   AF-A0A9D6HDU2-F1
#
_cell.length_a   1.000
_cell.length_b   1.000
_cell.length_c   1.000
_cell.angle_alpha   90.00
_cell.angle_beta   90.00
_cell.angle_gamma   90.00
#
_symmetry.space_group_name_H-M   'P 1'
#
loop_
_entity.id
_entity.type
_entity.pdbx_description
1 polymer ?
#
loop_
_entity_poly.entity_id
_entity_poly.type
_entity_poly.pdbx_seq_one_letter_code
_entity_poly.pdbx_strand_id
1 'polypeptide(L)'
;MAPKAAVRPLNTLRAALVCLLIGSVAAGPAAALPQNGQVSAGQVTMSQAGTTLTVTQVSDKAIINWRGFSIDVTELVRFLQPGSSAVA
;
A
#
# COMPACT_ATOMS: atom_id res chain seq x y z
N MET A 1 -59.88 16.84 -12.81
CA MET A 1 -59.65 17.78 -11.70
C MET A 1 -58.92 17.06 -10.57
N ALA A 2 -57.64 17.41 -10.40
CA ALA A 2 -56.66 17.19 -9.30
C ALA A 2 -56.28 15.76 -8.77
N PRO A 3 -54.97 15.49 -8.53
CA PRO A 3 -54.43 14.27 -7.92
C PRO A 3 -54.32 14.38 -6.39
N LYS A 4 -54.13 13.26 -5.67
CA LYS A 4 -53.69 13.28 -4.27
C LYS A 4 -52.66 12.18 -3.98
N ALA A 5 -51.38 12.53 -4.11
CA ALA A 5 -50.28 11.71 -3.63
C ALA A 5 -50.14 11.86 -2.10
N ALA A 6 -50.02 10.75 -1.40
CA ALA A 6 -49.82 10.70 0.06
C ALA A 6 -48.33 10.95 0.40
N VAL A 7 -48.07 11.92 1.27
CA VAL A 7 -46.72 12.27 1.75
C VAL A 7 -46.39 11.39 2.96
N ARG A 8 -45.24 10.69 2.95
CA ARG A 8 -44.69 9.98 4.12
C ARG A 8 -43.51 10.78 4.70
N PRO A 9 -43.42 10.98 6.04
CA PRO A 9 -42.50 11.95 6.65
C PRO A 9 -41.04 11.48 6.71
N LEU A 10 -40.15 12.44 6.46
CA LEU A 10 -38.73 12.34 6.06
C LEU A 10 -37.73 12.27 7.23
N ASN A 11 -38.14 11.82 8.42
CA ASN A 11 -37.38 12.10 9.66
C ASN A 11 -36.45 11.00 10.17
N THR A 12 -36.41 9.80 9.58
CA THR A 12 -35.54 8.70 10.05
C THR A 12 -34.22 8.56 9.29
N LEU A 13 -33.97 9.38 8.26
CA LEU A 13 -32.77 9.29 7.40
C LEU A 13 -31.54 10.05 7.92
N ARG A 14 -31.63 10.77 9.05
CA ARG A 14 -30.53 11.65 9.52
C ARG A 14 -29.49 10.98 10.42
N ALA A 15 -29.80 9.86 11.07
CA ALA A 15 -28.89 9.23 12.03
C ALA A 15 -27.84 8.31 11.39
N ALA A 16 -28.04 7.84 10.16
CA ALA A 16 -27.11 6.93 9.49
C ALA A 16 -25.96 7.66 8.76
N LEU A 17 -26.03 8.98 8.59
CA LEU A 17 -25.11 9.72 7.72
C LEU A 17 -23.81 10.15 8.42
N VAL A 18 -23.79 10.21 9.76
CA VAL A 18 -22.66 10.80 10.51
C VAL A 18 -21.52 9.80 10.75
N CYS A 19 -21.79 8.49 10.84
CA CYS A 19 -20.73 7.48 10.96
C CYS A 19 -19.95 7.23 9.67
N LEU A 20 -20.48 7.62 8.50
CA LEU A 20 -19.83 7.37 7.21
C LEU A 20 -18.72 8.40 6.89
N LEU A 21 -18.68 9.53 7.59
CA LEU A 21 -17.79 10.65 7.27
C LEU A 21 -16.38 10.55 7.89
N ILE A 22 -16.14 9.60 8.80
CA ILE A 22 -14.83 9.42 9.47
C ILE A 22 -13.97 8.36 8.75
N GLY A 23 -14.52 7.60 7.80
CA GLY A 23 -13.84 6.47 7.16
C GLY A 23 -12.98 6.78 5.95
N SER A 24 -13.08 7.97 5.36
CA SER A 24 -12.31 8.36 4.17
C SER A 24 -10.91 8.83 4.53
N VAL A 25 -10.08 7.91 5.03
CA VAL A 25 -8.62 8.05 4.93
C VAL A 25 -8.30 8.15 3.45
N ALA A 26 -7.80 9.31 3.02
CA ALA A 26 -7.29 9.51 1.68
C ALA A 26 -6.17 8.48 1.41
N ALA A 27 -6.51 7.40 0.71
CA ALA A 27 -5.52 6.54 0.12
C ALA A 27 -4.81 7.37 -0.96
N GLY A 28 -3.59 7.83 -0.65
CA GLY A 28 -2.70 8.37 -1.67
C GLY A 28 -2.44 7.31 -2.75
N PRO A 29 -1.90 7.71 -3.92
CA PRO A 29 -1.61 6.76 -4.99
C PRO A 29 -0.77 5.61 -4.43
N ALA A 30 -1.33 4.39 -4.46
CA ALA A 30 -0.63 3.21 -4.00
C ALA A 30 0.48 2.93 -5.01
N ALA A 31 1.74 3.13 -4.60
CA ALA A 31 2.89 2.65 -5.35
C ALA A 31 2.78 1.11 -5.49
N ALA A 32 3.07 0.59 -6.68
CA ALA A 32 3.11 -0.85 -6.91
C ALA A 32 4.37 -1.50 -6.31
N LEU A 33 5.31 -0.69 -5.82
CA LEU A 33 6.54 -1.11 -5.15
C LEU A 33 6.34 -2.26 -4.13
N PRO A 34 7.38 -3.10 -3.90
CA PRO A 34 7.30 -4.23 -3.00
C PRO A 34 6.75 -3.87 -1.62
N GLN A 35 5.80 -4.69 -1.13
CA GLN A 35 5.02 -4.39 0.05
C GLN A 35 5.38 -5.31 1.22
N ASN A 36 5.57 -4.72 2.39
CA ASN A 36 5.80 -5.41 3.67
C ASN A 36 6.94 -6.43 3.61
N GLY A 37 8.10 -6.00 3.12
CA GLY A 37 9.32 -6.83 3.17
C GLY A 37 9.72 -7.10 4.62
N GLN A 38 9.89 -8.38 4.96
CA GLN A 38 10.38 -8.84 6.25
C GLN A 38 11.64 -9.68 6.03
N VAL A 39 12.75 -9.26 6.65
CA VAL A 39 14.01 -10.00 6.55
C VAL A 39 13.91 -11.25 7.42
N SER A 40 13.89 -12.42 6.80
CA SER A 40 13.83 -13.71 7.50
C SER A 40 15.20 -14.32 7.72
N ALA A 41 16.20 -13.93 6.92
CA ALA A 41 17.59 -14.35 7.07
C ALA A 41 18.53 -13.32 6.42
N GLY A 42 19.78 -13.27 6.91
CA GLY A 42 20.78 -12.31 6.44
C GLY A 42 20.59 -10.91 7.02
N GLN A 43 21.31 -9.95 6.45
CA GLN A 43 21.34 -8.56 6.88
C GLN A 43 20.99 -7.66 5.72
N VAL A 44 19.84 -7.00 5.80
CA VAL A 44 19.31 -6.14 4.74
C VAL A 44 18.68 -4.90 5.37
N THR A 45 18.92 -3.75 4.77
CA THR A 45 18.15 -2.53 5.03
C THR A 45 17.38 -2.13 3.77
N MET A 46 16.21 -1.53 3.97
CA MET A 46 15.33 -1.11 2.87
C MET A 46 14.98 0.36 3.07
N SER A 47 15.14 1.16 2.02
CA SER A 47 14.79 2.58 2.03
C SER A 47 14.05 2.96 0.75
N GLN A 48 12.99 3.74 0.91
CA GLN A 48 12.17 4.20 -0.21
C GLN A 48 12.30 5.71 -0.34
N ALA A 49 12.53 6.18 -1.58
CA ALA A 49 12.52 7.59 -1.93
C ALA A 49 11.68 7.76 -3.21
N GLY A 50 10.50 8.38 -3.09
CA GLY A 50 9.55 8.46 -4.20
C GLY A 50 9.16 7.07 -4.73
N THR A 51 9.33 6.87 -6.03
CA THR A 51 9.06 5.60 -6.74
C THR A 51 10.26 4.64 -6.76
N THR A 52 11.32 4.91 -6.01
CA THR A 52 12.50 4.04 -5.92
C THR A 52 12.61 3.38 -4.55
N LEU A 53 12.68 2.06 -4.53
CA LEU A 53 13.05 1.25 -3.37
C LEU A 53 14.51 0.80 -3.52
N THR A 54 15.37 1.16 -2.57
CA THR A 54 16.72 0.62 -2.46
C THR A 54 16.76 -0.44 -1.37
N VAL A 55 17.23 -1.63 -1.74
CA VAL A 55 17.46 -2.79 -0.87
C VAL A 55 18.97 -2.97 -0.74
N THR A 56 19.52 -2.63 0.42
CA THR A 56 20.95 -2.77 0.70
C THR A 56 21.20 -4.03 1.49
N GLN A 57 21.79 -5.03 0.84
CA GLN A 57 22.17 -6.29 1.44
C GLN A 57 23.64 -6.23 1.89
N VAL A 58 23.89 -6.65 3.12
CA VAL A 58 25.24 -6.67 3.72
C VAL A 58 25.81 -8.09 3.75
N SER A 59 24.97 -9.11 3.91
CA SER A 59 25.38 -10.52 3.93
C SER A 59 25.42 -11.14 2.52
N ASP A 60 26.21 -12.19 2.29
CA ASP A 60 26.27 -12.88 0.98
C ASP A 60 24.94 -13.54 0.57
N LYS A 61 24.12 -13.91 1.56
CA LYS A 61 22.78 -14.44 1.35
C LYS A 61 21.80 -13.70 2.24
N ALA A 62 20.62 -13.39 1.69
CA ALA A 62 19.50 -12.86 2.45
C ALA A 62 18.20 -13.53 1.98
N ILE A 63 17.19 -13.52 2.84
CA ILE A 63 15.83 -13.92 2.49
C ILE A 63 14.92 -12.80 2.96
N ILE A 64 14.15 -12.25 2.03
CA ILE A 64 13.15 -11.22 2.31
C ILE A 64 11.79 -11.77 1.91
N ASN A 65 10.91 -11.92 2.90
CA ASN A 65 9.52 -12.31 2.68
C ASN A 65 8.71 -11.07 2.34
N TRP A 66 8.13 -11.04 1.15
CA TRP A 66 7.27 -9.95 0.69
C TRP A 66 5.81 -10.40 0.71
N ARG A 67 4.89 -9.53 1.17
CA ARG A 67 3.45 -9.78 1.01
C ARG A 67 3.02 -9.66 -0.45
N GLY A 68 3.70 -8.80 -1.20
CA GLY A 68 3.56 -8.65 -2.64
C GLY A 68 4.81 -7.98 -3.20
N PHE A 69 5.23 -8.40 -4.38
CA PHE A 69 6.37 -7.81 -5.09
C PHE A 69 5.92 -7.46 -6.50
N SER A 70 5.73 -6.16 -6.73
CA SER A 70 5.38 -5.60 -8.03
C SER A 70 6.24 -4.36 -8.27
N ILE A 71 6.37 -3.95 -9.54
CA ILE A 71 7.11 -2.75 -9.95
C ILE A 71 6.36 -2.19 -11.16
N ASP A 72 5.83 -0.97 -11.05
CA ASP A 72 5.22 -0.26 -12.18
C ASP A 72 6.31 0.28 -13.15
N VAL A 73 5.91 0.71 -14.35
CA VAL A 73 6.80 1.21 -15.40
C VAL A 73 7.57 2.48 -15.02
N THR A 74 7.11 3.19 -14.00
CA THR A 74 7.74 4.42 -13.47
C THR A 74 8.48 4.19 -12.15
N GLU A 75 8.56 2.94 -11.69
CA GLU A 75 9.16 2.55 -10.42
C GLU A 75 10.48 1.82 -10.62
N LEU A 76 11.28 1.79 -9.55
CA LEU A 76 12.58 1.11 -9.56
C LEU A 76 12.83 0.40 -8.23
N VAL A 77 13.24 -0.86 -8.30
CA VAL A 77 13.77 -1.61 -7.16
C VAL A 77 15.23 -1.90 -7.42
N ARG A 78 16.11 -1.36 -6.56
CA ARG A 78 17.56 -1.54 -6.68
C ARG A 78 18.09 -2.40 -5.54
N PHE A 79 18.70 -3.53 -5.88
CA PHE A 79 19.45 -4.35 -4.94
C PHE A 79 20.92 -3.96 -4.98
N LEU A 80 21.45 -3.50 -3.85
CA LEU A 80 22.87 -3.25 -3.62
C LEU A 80 23.42 -4.42 -2.80
N GLN A 81 24.17 -5.30 -3.45
CA GLN A 81 24.69 -6.53 -2.86
C GLN A 81 26.21 -6.42 -2.63
N PRO A 82 26.78 -7.17 -1.67
CA PRO A 82 28.20 -7.03 -1.31
C PRO A 82 29.17 -7.52 -2.39
N GLY A 83 28.70 -8.38 -3.30
CA GLY A 83 29.50 -8.87 -4.42
C GLY A 83 28.65 -9.64 -5.44
N SER A 84 29.25 -10.00 -6.57
CA SER A 84 28.57 -10.68 -7.68
C SER A 84 28.11 -12.11 -7.36
N SER A 85 28.66 -12.73 -6.31
CA SER A 85 28.27 -14.07 -5.85
C SER A 85 27.12 -14.04 -4.82
N ALA A 86 26.66 -12.85 -4.43
CA ALA A 86 25.62 -12.71 -3.42
C ALA A 86 24.21 -12.96 -4.00
N VAL A 87 23.26 -13.37 -3.15
CA VAL A 87 21.87 -13.66 -3.55
C VAL A 87 20.88 -13.15 -2.52
N ALA A 88 19.72 -12.68 -2.97
CA ALA A 88 18.59 -12.23 -2.16
C ALA A 88 17.26 -12.67 -2.77
#